data_AF-A0A9D1I9J5-F1
#
_entry.id   AF-A0A9D1I9J5-F1
#
_cell.length_a   1.000
_cell.length_b   1.000
_cell.length_c   1.000
_cell.angle_alpha   90.00
_cell.angle_beta   90.00
_cell.angle_gamma   90.00
#
_symmetry.space_group_name_H-M   'P 1'
#
loop_
_entity.id
_entity.type
_entity.pdbx_description
1 polymer ?
#
loop_
_entity_poly.entity_id
_entity_poly.type
_entity_poly.pdbx_seq_one_letter_code
_entity_poly.pdbx_strand_id
1 'polypeptide(L)'
;MLLSSIIGIFSFILILFFVIFSESCVPETRNAVMMFLNTVLPTMFPFYVLSSLIVSGGFLTRIAKPVKPLTERVMRLPGSCIAAIILGCLCGFPIGAKITCDLKARGDITEEEAERLSSFTNNVGPVFMASIVGGTYLGSIRSGLLIWLSVTLASLGSGILLCRVHRSSAAPGFGGTPPIQGKTDIPAAILSSLNTVLYVGAVIIFFSSVTSLLKLIPCLSDFIYSASYSFLEITGGLRSLGESVQAANPILKYMLFSAFSAWSGCSVHMQVCGILASGNIKVKYYFIGKFLQSLLAPLIAAALFFFL
;
A
#
# COMPACT_ATOMS: atom_id res chain seq x y z
N MET A 1 -11.76 21.55 -17.16
CA MET A 1 -11.50 22.97 -16.83
C MET A 1 -11.58 23.21 -15.32
N LEU A 2 -12.73 23.01 -14.66
CA LEU A 2 -12.86 23.28 -13.21
C LEU A 2 -11.86 22.51 -12.32
N LEU A 3 -11.73 21.19 -12.50
CA LEU A 3 -10.79 20.37 -11.73
C LEU A 3 -9.33 20.82 -11.92
N SER A 4 -8.94 21.10 -13.16
CA SER A 4 -7.60 21.60 -13.50
C SER A 4 -7.31 22.95 -12.84
N SER A 5 -8.30 23.85 -12.80
CA SER A 5 -8.19 25.13 -12.10
C SER A 5 -8.04 24.96 -10.59
N ILE A 6 -8.81 24.06 -9.98
CA ILE A 6 -8.69 23.76 -8.53
C ILE A 6 -7.30 23.22 -8.19
N ILE A 7 -6.79 22.27 -8.98
CA ILE A 7 -5.44 21.71 -8.81
C ILE A 7 -4.38 22.81 -8.97
N GLY A 8 -4.55 23.70 -9.95
CA GLY A 8 -3.65 24.83 -10.18
C GLY A 8 -3.60 25.79 -8.98
N ILE A 9 -4.77 26.18 -8.46
CA ILE A 9 -4.88 27.06 -7.28
C ILE A 9 -4.26 26.40 -6.05
N PHE A 10 -4.60 25.13 -5.78
CA PHE A 10 -4.02 24.38 -4.67
C PHE A 10 -2.49 24.30 -4.76
N SER A 11 -1.96 24.00 -5.95
CA SER A 11 -0.52 23.92 -6.19
C SER A 11 0.17 25.27 -5.98
N PHE A 12 -0.45 26.36 -6.44
CA PHE A 12 0.07 27.72 -6.22
C PHE A 12 0.12 28.09 -4.74
N ILE A 13 -0.95 27.79 -3.99
CA ILE A 13 -0.99 27.98 -2.54
C ILE A 13 0.12 27.16 -1.88
N LEU A 14 0.26 25.87 -2.23
CA LEU A 14 1.30 25.00 -1.68
C LEU A 14 2.71 25.57 -1.93
N ILE A 15 2.97 26.10 -3.12
CA ILE A 15 4.24 26.77 -3.46
C ILE A 15 4.48 27.97 -2.54
N LEU A 16 3.48 28.84 -2.36
CA LEU A 16 3.61 29.99 -1.46
C LEU A 16 3.94 29.57 -0.02
N PHE A 17 3.27 28.55 0.50
CA PHE A 17 3.57 27.99 1.81
C PHE A 17 5.00 27.44 1.89
N PHE A 18 5.48 26.71 0.89
CA PHE A 18 6.86 26.23 0.86
C PHE A 18 7.90 27.34 0.82
N VAL A 19 7.62 28.44 0.11
CA VAL A 19 8.52 29.60 0.03
C VAL A 19 8.56 30.33 1.38
N ILE A 20 7.39 30.64 1.95
CA ILE A 20 7.27 31.39 3.20
C ILE A 20 7.85 30.60 4.39
N PHE A 21 7.60 29.28 4.45
CA PHE A 21 8.02 28.42 5.56
C PHE A 21 9.20 27.51 5.18
N SER A 22 10.04 27.96 4.25
CA SER A 22 11.18 27.19 3.75
C SER A 22 12.14 26.73 4.86
N GLU A 23 12.38 27.56 5.88
CA GLU A 23 13.21 27.20 7.05
C GLU A 23 12.68 25.97 7.80
N SER A 24 11.36 25.77 7.83
CA SER A 24 10.73 24.59 8.44
C SER A 24 10.67 23.40 7.50
N CYS A 25 10.48 23.63 6.19
CA CYS A 25 10.26 22.58 5.19
C CYS A 25 11.54 21.93 4.69
N VAL A 26 12.63 22.70 4.53
CA VAL A 26 13.89 22.22 3.97
C VAL A 26 14.55 21.13 4.83
N PRO A 27 14.64 21.27 6.17
CA PRO A 27 15.20 20.21 7.01
C PRO A 27 14.42 18.89 6.91
N GLU A 28 13.09 18.95 6.89
CA GLU A 28 12.22 17.78 6.78
C GLU A 28 12.36 17.09 5.41
N THR A 29 12.45 17.89 4.34
CA THR A 29 12.72 17.39 2.98
C THR A 29 14.10 16.72 2.90
N ARG A 30 15.13 17.32 3.51
CA ARG A 30 16.47 16.74 3.58
C ARG A 30 16.48 15.40 4.32
N ASN A 31 15.78 15.32 5.45
CA ASN A 31 15.63 14.08 6.21
C ASN A 31 14.93 13.00 5.37
N ALA A 32 13.89 13.36 4.60
CA ALA A 32 13.20 12.44 3.71
C ALA A 32 14.11 11.92 2.58
N VAL A 33 14.92 12.79 1.97
CA VAL A 33 15.92 12.40 0.96
C VAL A 33 16.95 11.43 1.56
N MET A 34 17.47 11.74 2.75
CA MET A 34 18.44 10.87 3.43
C MET A 34 17.82 9.51 3.82
N MET A 35 16.57 9.50 4.29
CA MET A 35 15.83 8.27 4.55
C MET A 35 15.66 7.44 3.27
N PHE A 36 15.34 8.08 2.15
CA PHE A 36 15.24 7.40 0.86
C PHE A 36 16.58 6.74 0.48
N LEU A 37 17.67 7.50 0.50
CA LEU A 37 18.99 7.01 0.07
C LEU A 37 19.56 5.93 1.00
N ASN A 38 19.43 6.11 2.32
CA ASN A 38 20.07 5.23 3.31
C ASN A 38 19.21 4.02 3.67
N THR A 39 17.90 4.07 3.45
CA THR A 39 16.97 3.03 3.92
C THR A 39 16.09 2.48 2.80
N VAL A 40 15.32 3.34 2.13
CA VAL A 40 14.30 2.86 1.17
C VAL A 40 14.93 2.26 -0.07
N LEU A 41 15.86 2.96 -0.71
CA LEU A 41 16.54 2.50 -1.93
C LEU A 41 17.29 1.17 -1.72
N PRO A 42 18.18 1.02 -0.72
CA PRO A 42 18.95 -0.23 -0.54
C PRO A 42 18.08 -1.42 -0.13
N THR A 43 16.92 -1.19 0.50
CA THR A 43 16.01 -2.27 0.88
C THR A 43 15.03 -2.61 -0.25
N MET A 44 14.25 -1.66 -0.73
CA MET A 44 13.16 -1.91 -1.70
C MET A 44 13.68 -2.35 -3.07
N PHE A 45 14.83 -1.85 -3.51
CA PHE A 45 15.33 -2.15 -4.86
C PHE A 45 15.62 -3.64 -5.08
N PRO A 46 16.43 -4.32 -4.24
CA PRO A 46 16.58 -5.78 -4.33
C PRO A 46 15.25 -6.54 -4.30
N PHE A 47 14.34 -6.16 -3.39
CA PHE A 47 13.03 -6.82 -3.28
C PHE A 47 12.18 -6.66 -4.53
N TYR A 48 12.19 -5.49 -5.18
CA TYR A 48 11.42 -5.25 -6.39
C TYR A 48 12.00 -6.04 -7.57
N VAL A 49 13.33 -6.09 -7.69
CA VAL A 49 14.00 -6.89 -8.72
C VAL A 49 13.63 -8.37 -8.57
N LEU A 50 13.78 -8.92 -7.36
CA LEU A 50 13.45 -10.32 -7.08
C LEU A 50 11.96 -10.62 -7.30
N SER A 51 11.06 -9.74 -6.86
CA SER A 51 9.62 -9.89 -7.08
C SER A 51 9.28 -9.88 -8.57
N SER A 52 9.92 -8.98 -9.34
CA SER A 52 9.78 -8.91 -10.80
C SER A 52 10.24 -10.19 -11.49
N LEU A 53 11.38 -10.76 -11.05
CA LEU A 53 11.92 -12.03 -11.56
C LEU A 53 11.04 -13.23 -11.22
N ILE A 54 10.50 -13.28 -10.00
CA ILE A 54 9.57 -14.33 -9.58
C ILE A 54 8.32 -14.34 -10.46
N VAL A 55 7.79 -13.17 -10.80
CA VAL A 55 6.63 -13.00 -11.65
C VAL A 55 6.96 -13.28 -13.11
N SER A 56 8.10 -12.80 -13.66
CA SER A 56 8.53 -13.08 -15.04
C SER A 56 8.91 -14.54 -15.29
N GLY A 57 9.47 -15.22 -14.30
CA GLY A 57 9.79 -16.65 -14.36
C GLY A 57 8.58 -17.58 -14.16
N GLY A 58 7.42 -17.06 -13.77
CA GLY A 58 6.22 -17.85 -13.50
C GLY A 58 6.35 -18.81 -12.31
N PHE A 59 7.32 -18.57 -11.41
CA PHE A 59 7.63 -19.48 -10.30
C PHE A 59 6.44 -19.62 -9.35
N LEU A 60 5.86 -18.49 -8.89
CA LEU A 60 4.71 -18.52 -7.99
C LEU A 60 3.49 -19.19 -8.62
N THR A 61 3.24 -18.98 -9.91
CA THR A 61 2.15 -19.65 -10.63
C THR A 61 2.34 -21.17 -10.71
N ARG A 62 3.58 -21.65 -10.81
CA ARG A 62 3.90 -23.10 -10.81
C ARG A 62 3.70 -23.74 -9.43
N ILE A 63 4.19 -23.10 -8.38
CA ILE A 63 4.10 -23.65 -7.01
C ILE A 63 2.71 -23.47 -6.38
N ALA A 64 1.91 -22.53 -6.89
CA ALA A 64 0.57 -22.25 -6.38
C ALA A 64 -0.54 -23.14 -6.95
N LYS A 65 -0.22 -24.20 -7.72
CA LYS A 65 -1.21 -25.22 -8.14
C LYS A 65 -2.15 -25.69 -7.01
N PRO A 66 -1.70 -26.00 -5.78
CA PRO A 66 -2.61 -26.39 -4.70
C PRO A 66 -3.46 -25.23 -4.15
N VAL A 67 -3.03 -23.97 -4.34
CA VAL A 67 -3.73 -22.76 -3.88
C VAL A 67 -4.68 -22.20 -4.95
N LYS A 68 -4.54 -22.64 -6.20
CA LYS A 68 -5.44 -22.32 -7.32
C LYS A 68 -6.94 -22.42 -6.97
N PRO A 69 -7.46 -23.52 -6.36
CA PRO A 69 -8.87 -23.59 -6.00
C PRO A 69 -9.28 -22.54 -4.97
N LEU A 70 -8.37 -22.07 -4.11
CA LEU A 70 -8.65 -21.00 -3.16
C LEU A 70 -8.91 -19.69 -3.93
N THR A 71 -8.00 -19.30 -4.83
CA THR A 71 -8.13 -18.06 -5.62
C THR A 71 -9.36 -18.09 -6.54
N GLU A 72 -9.59 -19.21 -7.23
CA GLU A 72 -10.68 -19.33 -8.20
C GLU A 72 -12.05 -19.47 -7.53
N ARG A 73 -12.17 -20.26 -6.45
CA ARG A 73 -13.45 -20.50 -5.78
C ARG A 73 -13.80 -19.40 -4.79
N VAL A 74 -12.83 -18.92 -4.03
CA VAL A 74 -13.06 -17.91 -2.99
C VAL A 74 -13.11 -16.52 -3.59
N MET A 75 -12.11 -16.16 -4.38
CA MET A 75 -11.96 -14.81 -4.93
C MET A 75 -12.44 -14.69 -6.39
N ARG A 76 -12.81 -15.77 -7.08
CA ARG A 76 -13.24 -15.70 -8.50
C ARG A 76 -12.24 -14.95 -9.38
N LEU A 77 -10.95 -15.22 -9.14
CA LEU A 77 -9.83 -14.67 -9.88
C LEU A 77 -8.97 -15.83 -10.44
N PRO A 78 -8.30 -15.64 -11.58
CA PRO A 78 -7.41 -16.64 -12.15
C PRO A 78 -6.30 -17.04 -11.18
N GLY A 79 -5.82 -18.29 -11.30
CA GLY A 79 -4.68 -18.76 -10.51
C GLY A 79 -3.39 -17.92 -10.65
N SER A 80 -3.23 -17.18 -11.75
CA SER A 80 -2.11 -16.25 -11.97
C SER A 80 -2.06 -15.11 -10.95
N CYS A 81 -3.21 -14.72 -10.36
CA CYS A 81 -3.31 -13.66 -9.36
C CYS A 81 -2.62 -13.99 -8.03
N ILE A 82 -2.33 -15.28 -7.76
CA ILE A 82 -1.76 -15.70 -6.47
C ILE A 82 -0.43 -15.03 -6.15
N ALA A 83 0.37 -14.72 -7.19
CA ALA A 83 1.63 -14.02 -7.03
C ALA A 83 1.42 -12.61 -6.45
N ALA A 84 0.43 -11.88 -6.97
CA ALA A 84 0.08 -10.55 -6.48
C ALA A 84 -0.49 -10.60 -5.06
N ILE A 85 -1.27 -11.63 -4.72
CA ILE A 85 -1.85 -11.80 -3.38
C ILE A 85 -0.75 -12.07 -2.35
N ILE A 86 0.10 -13.06 -2.61
CA ILE A 86 1.16 -13.45 -1.66
C ILE A 86 2.19 -12.32 -1.53
N LEU A 87 2.74 -11.84 -2.64
CA LEU A 87 3.78 -10.80 -2.59
C LEU A 87 3.21 -9.45 -2.16
N GLY A 88 1.95 -9.16 -2.46
CA GLY A 88 1.27 -7.97 -1.93
C GLY A 88 1.08 -7.98 -0.42
N CYS A 89 0.83 -9.16 0.18
CA CYS A 89 0.75 -9.32 1.64
C CYS A 89 2.13 -9.33 2.31
N LEU A 90 3.13 -9.96 1.68
CA LEU A 90 4.46 -10.14 2.27
C LEU A 90 5.39 -8.95 2.05
N CYS A 91 5.36 -8.36 0.86
CA CYS A 91 6.28 -7.29 0.49
C CYS A 91 5.64 -5.90 0.60
N GLY A 92 4.30 -5.85 0.65
CA GLY A 92 3.54 -4.63 0.89
C GLY A 92 3.34 -3.75 -0.35
N PHE A 93 3.00 -2.48 -0.13
CA PHE A 93 2.79 -1.51 -1.19
C PHE A 93 4.12 -0.96 -1.77
N PRO A 94 4.13 -0.55 -3.05
CA PRO A 94 3.07 -0.71 -4.03
C PRO A 94 3.29 -1.97 -4.90
N ILE A 95 3.95 -3.01 -4.37
CA ILE A 95 4.31 -4.23 -5.11
C ILE A 95 3.07 -4.95 -5.63
N GLY A 96 1.98 -5.03 -4.85
CA GLY A 96 0.73 -5.62 -5.30
C GLY A 96 0.19 -5.00 -6.58
N ALA A 97 0.17 -3.66 -6.65
CA ALA A 97 -0.24 -2.91 -7.84
C ALA A 97 0.71 -3.16 -9.02
N LYS A 98 2.02 -3.14 -8.78
CA LYS A 98 3.02 -3.40 -9.82
C LYS A 98 2.84 -4.78 -10.44
N ILE A 99 2.72 -5.82 -9.61
CA ILE A 99 2.50 -7.19 -10.10
C ILE A 99 1.16 -7.30 -10.83
N THR A 100 0.12 -6.62 -10.35
CA THR A 100 -1.18 -6.58 -11.02
C THR A 100 -1.07 -5.97 -12.42
N CYS A 101 -0.31 -4.87 -12.57
CA CYS A 101 -0.03 -4.27 -13.89
C CYS A 101 0.77 -5.22 -14.79
N ASP A 102 1.78 -5.90 -14.26
CA ASP A 102 2.58 -6.87 -15.03
C ASP A 102 1.73 -8.03 -15.54
N LEU A 103 0.84 -8.59 -14.70
CA LEU A 103 -0.07 -9.66 -15.08
C LEU A 103 -1.03 -9.20 -16.20
N LYS A 104 -1.59 -7.99 -16.08
CA LYS A 104 -2.45 -7.41 -17.12
C LYS A 104 -1.70 -7.19 -18.42
N ALA A 105 -0.49 -6.63 -18.36
CA ALA A 105 0.35 -6.33 -19.54
C ALA A 105 0.72 -7.59 -20.33
N ARG A 106 0.77 -8.76 -19.67
CA ARG A 106 1.04 -10.06 -20.30
C ARG A 106 -0.22 -10.77 -20.80
N GLY A 107 -1.40 -10.24 -20.52
CA GLY A 107 -2.67 -10.89 -20.80
C GLY A 107 -3.00 -12.06 -19.86
N ASP A 108 -2.32 -12.17 -18.71
CA ASP A 108 -2.60 -13.21 -17.71
C ASP A 108 -3.93 -12.96 -16.96
N ILE A 109 -4.40 -11.71 -16.97
CA ILE A 109 -5.66 -11.26 -16.37
C ILE A 109 -6.29 -10.14 -17.21
N THR A 110 -7.61 -10.06 -17.16
CA THR A 110 -8.41 -8.97 -17.75
C THR A 110 -8.29 -7.67 -16.96
N GLU A 111 -8.74 -6.55 -17.53
CA GLU A 111 -8.82 -5.27 -16.81
C GLU A 111 -9.73 -5.36 -15.57
N GLU A 112 -10.87 -6.04 -15.68
CA GLU A 112 -11.81 -6.22 -14.56
C GLU A 112 -11.21 -7.08 -13.43
N GLU A 113 -10.45 -8.12 -13.77
CA GLU A 113 -9.71 -8.91 -12.79
C GLU A 113 -8.59 -8.10 -12.13
N ALA A 114 -7.88 -7.28 -12.90
CA ALA A 114 -6.85 -6.38 -12.38
C ALA A 114 -7.43 -5.34 -11.41
N GLU A 115 -8.57 -4.74 -11.76
CA GLU A 115 -9.30 -3.81 -10.89
C GLU A 115 -9.70 -4.46 -9.56
N ARG A 116 -10.31 -5.66 -9.62
CA ARG A 116 -10.68 -6.43 -8.42
C ARG A 116 -9.46 -6.83 -7.59
N LEU A 117 -8.41 -7.33 -8.23
CA LEU A 117 -7.16 -7.73 -7.57
C LEU A 117 -6.51 -6.56 -6.85
N SER A 118 -6.44 -5.39 -7.49
CA SER A 118 -5.82 -4.18 -6.93
C SER A 118 -6.49 -3.69 -5.63
N SER A 119 -7.77 -4.06 -5.40
CA SER A 119 -8.54 -3.64 -4.23
C SER A 119 -8.02 -4.17 -2.89
N PHE A 120 -7.24 -5.26 -2.90
CA PHE A 120 -6.79 -5.91 -1.67
C PHE A 120 -5.33 -6.41 -1.67
N THR A 121 -4.58 -6.23 -2.74
CA THR A 121 -3.18 -6.67 -2.83
C THR A 121 -2.16 -5.61 -2.42
N ASN A 122 -2.60 -4.41 -2.04
CA ASN A 122 -1.73 -3.28 -1.69
C ASN A 122 -1.76 -3.01 -0.19
N ASN A 123 -1.20 -3.93 0.59
CA ASN A 123 -1.24 -3.85 2.06
C ASN A 123 0.09 -3.38 2.64
N VAL A 124 0.10 -3.10 3.93
CA VAL A 124 1.35 -2.84 4.66
C VAL A 124 2.09 -4.16 4.89
N GLY A 125 3.41 -4.16 4.74
CA GLY A 125 4.24 -5.36 4.91
C GLY A 125 4.42 -5.76 6.39
N PRO A 126 4.59 -7.06 6.70
CA PRO A 126 4.78 -7.58 8.05
C PRO A 126 6.04 -7.04 8.71
N VAL A 127 7.14 -6.85 7.95
CA VAL A 127 8.41 -6.34 8.50
C VAL A 127 8.27 -4.91 8.98
N PHE A 128 7.62 -4.03 8.21
CA PHE A 128 7.33 -2.66 8.63
C PHE A 128 6.47 -2.64 9.90
N MET A 129 5.41 -3.45 9.92
CA MET A 129 4.50 -3.48 11.05
C MET A 129 5.13 -4.08 12.30
N ALA A 130 5.90 -5.17 12.18
CA ALA A 130 6.56 -5.82 13.30
C ALA A 130 7.67 -4.95 13.90
N SER A 131 8.57 -4.44 13.05
CA SER A 131 9.78 -3.76 13.49
C SER A 131 9.54 -2.29 13.83
N ILE A 132 8.97 -1.53 12.89
CA ILE A 132 8.81 -0.08 13.04
C ILE A 132 7.60 0.21 13.94
N VAL A 133 6.42 -0.26 13.54
CA VAL A 133 5.19 0.05 14.28
C VAL A 133 5.16 -0.69 15.62
N GLY A 134 5.40 -2.00 15.61
CA GLY A 134 5.43 -2.83 16.80
C GLY A 134 6.61 -2.51 17.71
N GLY A 135 7.83 -2.81 17.23
CA GLY A 135 9.06 -2.66 18.01
C GLY A 135 9.34 -1.21 18.41
N THR A 136 9.44 -0.29 17.45
CA THR A 136 9.85 1.09 17.72
C THR A 136 8.73 1.95 18.32
N TYR A 137 7.50 1.88 17.80
CA TYR A 137 6.43 2.80 18.23
C TYR A 137 5.57 2.27 19.37
N LEU A 138 5.33 0.95 19.42
CA LEU A 138 4.50 0.32 20.45
C LEU A 138 5.31 -0.44 21.51
N GLY A 139 6.62 -0.60 21.33
CA GLY A 139 7.49 -1.35 22.25
C GLY A 139 7.28 -2.87 22.23
N SER A 140 6.55 -3.42 21.25
CA SER A 140 6.23 -4.85 21.16
C SER A 140 6.05 -5.32 19.72
N ILE A 141 6.93 -6.22 19.29
CA ILE A 141 6.85 -6.89 17.97
C ILE A 141 5.53 -7.64 17.81
N ARG A 142 5.05 -8.30 18.88
CA ARG A 142 3.77 -9.03 18.89
C ARG A 142 2.60 -8.10 18.56
N SER A 143 2.61 -6.88 19.09
CA SER A 143 1.61 -5.86 18.82
C SER A 143 1.58 -5.48 17.34
N GLY A 144 2.76 -5.22 16.77
CA GLY A 144 2.92 -4.93 15.35
C GLY A 144 2.39 -6.06 14.45
N LEU A 145 2.72 -7.31 14.77
CA LEU A 145 2.25 -8.49 14.02
C LEU A 145 0.74 -8.70 14.10
N LEU A 146 0.12 -8.44 15.27
CA LEU A 146 -1.33 -8.54 15.41
C LEU A 146 -2.06 -7.44 14.63
N ILE A 147 -1.53 -6.21 14.60
CA ILE A 147 -2.08 -5.15 13.77
C ILE A 147 -1.93 -5.52 12.28
N TRP A 148 -0.76 -6.03 11.87
CA TRP A 148 -0.56 -6.52 10.50
C TRP A 148 -1.55 -7.64 10.13
N LEU A 149 -1.76 -8.60 11.01
CA LEU A 149 -2.72 -9.67 10.82
C LEU A 149 -4.14 -9.10 10.67
N SER A 150 -4.52 -8.13 11.50
CA SER A 150 -5.82 -7.47 11.43
C SER A 150 -6.05 -6.78 10.09
N VAL A 151 -5.06 -6.01 9.63
CA VAL A 151 -5.10 -5.33 8.32
C VAL A 151 -5.13 -6.33 7.16
N THR A 152 -4.39 -7.43 7.27
CA THR A 152 -4.34 -8.47 6.23
C THR A 152 -5.64 -9.26 6.15
N LEU A 153 -6.25 -9.60 7.29
CA LEU A 153 -7.57 -10.24 7.32
C LEU A 153 -8.66 -9.30 6.80
N ALA A 154 -8.59 -8.01 7.14
CA ALA A 154 -9.49 -6.99 6.61
C ALA A 154 -9.35 -6.85 5.08
N SER A 155 -8.13 -6.89 4.55
CA SER A 155 -7.90 -6.77 3.11
C SER A 155 -8.37 -8.01 2.35
N LEU A 156 -8.05 -9.21 2.83
CA LEU A 156 -8.56 -10.44 2.24
C LEU A 156 -10.09 -10.49 2.31
N GLY A 157 -10.68 -10.12 3.45
CA GLY A 157 -12.13 -10.07 3.63
C GLY A 157 -12.81 -9.08 2.67
N SER A 158 -12.29 -7.86 2.56
CA SER A 158 -12.85 -6.85 1.64
C SER A 158 -12.65 -7.25 0.18
N GLY A 159 -11.51 -7.84 -0.16
CA GLY A 159 -11.23 -8.37 -1.49
C GLY A 159 -12.19 -9.48 -1.89
N ILE A 160 -12.41 -10.46 -1.01
CA ILE A 160 -13.37 -11.55 -1.25
C ILE A 160 -14.79 -10.99 -1.44
N LEU A 161 -15.20 -10.04 -0.59
CA LEU A 161 -16.51 -9.39 -0.70
C LEU A 161 -16.67 -8.70 -2.06
N LEU A 162 -15.71 -7.85 -2.44
CA LEU A 162 -15.75 -7.11 -3.71
C LEU A 162 -15.73 -8.04 -4.92
N CYS A 163 -14.92 -9.10 -4.88
CA CYS A 163 -14.87 -10.08 -5.96
C CYS A 163 -16.15 -10.93 -6.08
N ARG A 164 -16.92 -11.07 -5.00
CA ARG A 164 -18.18 -11.82 -4.98
C ARG A 164 -19.36 -10.97 -5.45
N VAL A 165 -19.40 -9.70 -5.05
CA VAL A 165 -20.43 -8.73 -5.42
C VAL A 165 -20.28 -8.30 -6.87
N HIS A 166 -19.05 -8.05 -7.33
CA HIS A 166 -18.78 -7.72 -8.73
C HIS A 166 -18.65 -9.01 -9.54
N ARG A 167 -19.76 -9.41 -10.18
CA ARG A 167 -19.79 -10.59 -11.05
C ARG A 167 -19.13 -10.21 -12.38
N SER A 168 -18.02 -10.88 -12.69
CA SER A 168 -17.36 -10.68 -13.97
C SER A 168 -18.35 -10.94 -15.12
N SER A 169 -18.42 -9.99 -16.06
CA SER A 169 -19.33 -10.08 -17.21
C SER A 169 -18.87 -11.13 -18.22
N ALA A 170 -17.62 -11.58 -18.12
CA ALA A 170 -17.11 -12.72 -18.87
C ALA A 170 -17.16 -13.96 -17.96
N ALA A 171 -17.91 -14.99 -18.36
CA ALA A 171 -17.64 -16.33 -17.86
C ALA A 171 -16.18 -16.66 -18.26
N PRO A 172 -15.27 -16.99 -17.31
CA PRO A 172 -13.94 -17.37 -17.71
C PRO A 172 -14.06 -18.70 -18.43
N GLY A 173 -13.61 -18.77 -19.68
CA GLY A 173 -12.82 -19.92 -20.01
C GLY A 173 -11.69 -19.96 -18.98
N PHE A 174 -11.72 -20.87 -18.01
CA PHE A 174 -10.56 -21.24 -17.19
C PHE A 174 -9.51 -21.97 -18.05
N GLY A 175 -9.33 -21.49 -19.29
CA GLY A 175 -8.74 -22.15 -20.43
C GLY A 175 -7.79 -21.17 -21.09
N GLY A 176 -6.56 -21.23 -20.65
CA GLY A 176 -5.49 -20.37 -21.08
C GLY A 176 -4.48 -20.30 -19.96
N THR A 177 -3.74 -21.38 -19.74
CA THR A 177 -2.33 -21.16 -19.41
C THR A 177 -1.76 -20.51 -20.67
N PRO A 178 -1.48 -19.20 -20.70
CA PRO A 178 -0.61 -18.72 -21.77
C PRO A 178 0.70 -19.51 -21.63
N PRO A 179 1.42 -19.78 -22.73
CA PRO A 179 2.72 -20.39 -22.62
C PRO A 179 3.52 -19.56 -21.63
N ILE A 180 4.03 -20.17 -20.56
CA ILE A 180 5.13 -19.57 -19.80
C ILE A 180 6.33 -19.63 -20.76
N GLN A 181 6.37 -18.75 -21.76
CA GLN A 181 7.56 -18.39 -22.51
C GLN A 181 8.35 -17.43 -21.62
N GLY A 182 8.69 -17.90 -20.42
CA GLY A 182 9.44 -17.16 -19.43
C GLY A 182 10.90 -17.10 -19.84
N LYS A 183 11.23 -16.24 -20.80
CA LYS A 183 12.59 -15.70 -20.87
C LYS A 183 12.64 -14.62 -19.81
N THR A 184 13.20 -14.95 -18.65
CA THR A 184 13.44 -13.98 -17.57
C THR A 184 14.39 -12.91 -18.10
N ASP A 185 13.84 -11.75 -18.44
CA ASP A 185 14.63 -10.58 -18.83
C ASP A 185 15.08 -9.83 -17.56
N ILE A 186 16.30 -10.15 -17.14
CA ILE A 186 16.92 -9.55 -15.96
C ILE A 186 17.11 -8.03 -16.15
N PRO A 187 17.67 -7.53 -17.28
CA PRO A 187 17.75 -6.10 -17.55
C PRO A 187 16.41 -5.37 -17.44
N ALA A 188 15.34 -5.90 -18.06
CA ALA A 188 14.02 -5.29 -17.99
C ALA A 188 13.46 -5.28 -16.56
N ALA A 189 13.68 -6.36 -15.79
CA ALA A 189 13.28 -6.43 -14.39
C ALA A 189 14.01 -5.39 -13.53
N ILE A 190 15.30 -5.17 -13.77
CA ILE A 190 16.11 -4.15 -13.08
C ILE A 190 15.60 -2.74 -13.40
N LEU A 191 15.42 -2.40 -14.68
CA LEU A 191 14.95 -1.07 -15.10
C LEU A 191 13.56 -0.75 -14.59
N SER A 192 12.62 -1.69 -14.69
CA SER A 192 11.26 -1.55 -14.14
C SER A 192 11.28 -1.32 -12.63
N SER A 193 12.14 -2.06 -11.91
CA SER A 193 12.29 -1.93 -10.46
C SER A 193 12.90 -0.59 -10.07
N LEU A 194 13.91 -0.12 -10.80
CA LEU A 194 14.54 1.18 -10.58
C LEU A 194 13.52 2.31 -10.71
N ASN A 195 12.75 2.32 -11.81
CA ASN A 195 11.70 3.32 -12.03
C ASN A 195 10.67 3.33 -10.90
N THR A 196 10.28 2.13 -10.44
CA THR A 196 9.31 1.99 -9.34
C THR A 196 9.89 2.53 -8.02
N VAL A 197 11.14 2.21 -7.68
CA VAL A 197 11.76 2.69 -6.43
C VAL A 197 12.00 4.19 -6.46
N LEU A 198 12.47 4.75 -7.59
CA LEU A 198 12.66 6.20 -7.73
C LEU A 198 11.33 6.95 -7.62
N TYR A 199 10.27 6.41 -8.22
CA TYR A 199 8.94 6.98 -8.09
C TYR A 199 8.45 6.95 -6.63
N VAL A 200 8.60 5.82 -5.94
CA VAL A 200 8.28 5.70 -4.50
C VAL A 200 9.07 6.73 -3.67
N GLY A 201 10.38 6.86 -3.93
CA GLY A 201 11.23 7.85 -3.27
C GLY A 201 10.75 9.29 -3.47
N ALA A 202 10.42 9.66 -4.71
CA ALA A 202 9.91 10.99 -5.03
C ALA A 202 8.60 11.30 -4.31
N VAL A 203 7.67 10.34 -4.24
CA VAL A 203 6.40 10.51 -3.54
C VAL A 203 6.62 10.63 -2.02
N ILE A 204 7.52 9.83 -1.43
CA ILE A 204 7.89 9.96 -0.01
C ILE A 204 8.42 11.35 0.28
N ILE A 205 9.38 11.85 -0.51
CA ILE A 205 9.98 13.18 -0.31
C ILE A 205 8.92 14.27 -0.40
N PHE A 206 8.02 14.20 -1.38
CA PHE A 206 6.91 15.14 -1.54
C PHE A 206 5.95 15.12 -0.35
N PHE A 207 5.53 13.95 0.14
CA PHE A 207 4.61 13.89 1.28
C PHE A 207 5.28 14.29 2.60
N SER A 208 6.56 14.00 2.80
CA SER A 208 7.30 14.49 3.96
C SER A 208 7.39 16.02 3.97
N SER A 209 7.60 16.65 2.80
CA SER A 209 7.62 18.10 2.72
C SER A 209 6.22 18.70 2.99
N VAL A 210 5.15 18.12 2.42
CA VAL A 210 3.77 18.58 2.65
C VAL A 210 3.34 18.38 4.11
N THR A 211 3.65 17.24 4.73
CA THR A 211 3.26 16.95 6.13
C THR A 211 3.99 17.83 7.13
N SER A 212 5.17 18.36 6.79
CA SER A 212 5.87 19.37 7.59
C SER A 212 5.03 20.65 7.78
N LEU A 213 4.25 21.04 6.77
CA LEU A 213 3.36 22.20 6.84
C LEU A 213 2.21 22.02 7.84
N LEU A 214 1.80 20.78 8.16
CA LEU A 214 0.77 20.54 9.17
C LEU A 214 1.21 21.01 10.56
N LYS A 215 2.51 20.99 10.85
CA LYS A 215 3.07 21.47 12.14
C LYS A 215 2.87 22.97 12.33
N LEU A 216 2.62 23.70 11.25
CA LEU A 216 2.50 25.17 11.24
C LEU A 216 1.07 25.64 11.50
N ILE A 217 0.08 24.74 11.50
CA ILE A 217 -1.32 25.10 11.73
C ILE A 217 -1.52 25.28 13.25
N PRO A 218 -1.75 26.52 13.73
CA PRO A 218 -1.97 26.76 15.15
C PRO A 218 -3.27 26.10 15.61
N CYS A 219 -3.34 25.77 16.90
CA CYS A 219 -4.54 25.26 17.58
C CYS A 219 -5.02 23.85 17.16
N LEU A 220 -4.23 23.08 16.41
CA LEU A 220 -4.51 21.64 16.24
C LEU A 220 -4.19 20.90 17.55
N SER A 221 -5.14 20.10 18.04
CA SER A 221 -4.84 19.16 19.12
C SER A 221 -3.89 18.07 18.63
N ASP A 222 -3.07 17.54 19.53
CA ASP A 222 -2.08 16.49 19.21
C ASP A 222 -2.73 15.29 18.51
N PHE A 223 -3.97 14.95 18.90
CA PHE A 223 -4.74 13.90 18.26
C PHE A 223 -5.13 14.24 16.82
N ILE A 224 -5.69 15.44 16.57
CA ILE A 224 -6.10 15.84 15.21
C ILE A 224 -4.87 15.96 14.31
N TYR A 225 -3.77 16.51 14.82
CA TYR A 225 -2.49 16.54 14.13
C TYR A 225 -2.03 15.12 13.76
N SER A 226 -1.97 14.21 14.72
CA SER A 226 -1.51 12.83 14.51
C SER A 226 -2.41 12.04 13.56
N ALA A 227 -3.73 12.23 13.64
CA ALA A 227 -4.70 11.62 12.75
C ALA A 227 -4.56 12.16 11.31
N SER A 228 -4.41 13.48 11.15
CA SER A 228 -4.17 14.12 9.85
C SER A 228 -2.85 13.68 9.25
N TYR A 229 -1.80 13.59 10.07
CA TYR A 229 -0.50 13.10 9.66
C TYR A 229 -0.61 11.64 9.20
N SER A 230 -1.24 10.76 9.99
CA SER A 230 -1.47 9.34 9.64
C SER A 230 -2.29 9.16 8.37
N PHE A 231 -3.23 10.07 8.10
CA PHE A 231 -4.02 10.07 6.88
C PHE A 231 -3.20 10.44 5.65
N LEU A 232 -2.20 11.31 5.78
CA LEU A 232 -1.32 11.71 4.68
C LEU A 232 -0.13 10.77 4.49
N GLU A 233 0.53 10.39 5.58
CA GLU A 233 1.76 9.61 5.60
C GLU A 233 1.75 8.68 6.84
N ILE A 234 1.76 7.38 6.57
CA ILE A 234 1.59 6.35 7.60
C ILE A 234 2.77 6.28 8.60
N THR A 235 4.01 6.47 8.15
CA THR A 235 5.20 6.16 8.94
C THR A 235 5.41 7.12 10.10
N GLY A 236 5.42 8.42 9.83
CA GLY A 236 5.50 9.49 10.81
C GLY A 236 4.17 9.71 11.52
N GLY A 237 3.06 9.52 10.80
CA GLY A 237 1.73 9.62 11.39
C GLY A 237 1.50 8.61 12.51
N LEU A 238 1.80 7.32 12.30
CA LEU A 238 1.65 6.29 13.35
C LEU A 238 2.59 6.51 14.53
N ARG A 239 3.78 7.08 14.30
CA ARG A 239 4.67 7.49 15.39
C ARG A 239 4.02 8.56 16.27
N SER A 240 3.56 9.64 15.65
CA SER A 240 2.87 10.75 16.32
C SER A 240 1.59 10.27 17.03
N LEU A 241 0.86 9.34 16.40
CA LEU A 241 -0.33 8.73 16.98
C LEU A 241 0.01 7.87 18.22
N GLY A 242 1.15 7.22 18.20
CA GLY A 242 1.68 6.45 19.33
C GLY A 242 1.96 7.31 20.57
N GLU A 243 2.39 8.55 20.35
CA GLU A 243 2.72 9.54 21.39
C GLU A 243 1.46 10.28 21.89
N SER A 244 0.50 10.58 20.99
CA SER A 244 -0.74 11.32 21.33
C SER A 244 -1.82 10.48 22.01
N VAL A 245 -1.91 9.17 21.71
CA VAL A 245 -2.90 8.28 22.34
C VAL A 245 -2.32 7.68 23.61
N GLN A 246 -2.79 8.19 24.76
CA GLN A 246 -2.37 7.75 26.09
C GLN A 246 -2.60 6.25 26.33
N ALA A 247 -1.76 5.65 27.18
CA ALA A 247 -1.78 4.22 27.51
C ALA A 247 -3.09 3.75 28.20
N ALA A 248 -3.91 4.67 28.72
CA ALA A 248 -5.14 4.36 29.43
C ALA A 248 -6.22 3.67 28.57
N ASN A 249 -6.13 3.75 27.24
CA ASN A 249 -7.05 3.05 26.33
C ASN A 249 -6.30 2.26 25.24
N PRO A 250 -5.71 1.10 25.60
CA PRO A 250 -4.86 0.34 24.69
C PRO A 250 -5.64 -0.24 23.51
N ILE A 251 -6.91 -0.61 23.72
CA ILE A 251 -7.80 -1.10 22.64
C ILE A 251 -7.99 -0.01 21.59
N LEU A 252 -8.34 1.22 22.01
CA LEU A 252 -8.50 2.35 21.08
C LEU A 252 -7.21 2.61 20.30
N LYS A 253 -6.04 2.55 20.96
CA LYS A 253 -4.74 2.70 20.30
C LYS A 253 -4.56 1.67 19.18
N TYR A 254 -4.84 0.38 19.43
CA TYR A 254 -4.73 -0.67 18.42
C TYR A 254 -5.75 -0.51 17.29
N MET A 255 -6.99 -0.14 17.61
CA MET A 255 -8.01 0.16 16.62
C MET A 255 -7.55 1.27 15.68
N LEU A 256 -7.10 2.40 16.21
CA LEU A 256 -6.62 3.52 15.40
C LEU A 256 -5.40 3.15 14.56
N PHE A 257 -4.41 2.47 15.15
CA PHE A 257 -3.23 2.01 14.42
C PHE A 257 -3.61 1.09 13.26
N SER A 258 -4.53 0.14 13.48
CA SER A 258 -4.99 -0.75 12.42
C SER A 258 -5.82 -0.03 11.34
N ALA A 259 -6.67 0.93 11.72
CA ALA A 259 -7.46 1.72 10.78
C ALA A 259 -6.58 2.57 9.86
N PHE A 260 -5.61 3.30 10.42
CA PHE A 260 -4.67 4.10 9.63
C PHE A 260 -3.69 3.22 8.83
N SER A 261 -3.30 2.06 9.35
CA SER A 261 -2.46 1.12 8.60
C SER A 261 -3.19 0.54 7.39
N ALA A 262 -4.46 0.19 7.55
CA ALA A 262 -5.34 -0.25 6.48
C ALA A 262 -5.56 0.85 5.42
N TRP A 263 -5.74 2.10 5.85
CA TRP A 263 -5.79 3.27 4.96
C TRP A 263 -4.47 3.46 4.20
N SER A 264 -3.32 3.28 4.87
CA SER A 264 -1.96 3.37 4.30
C SER A 264 -1.47 4.77 3.95
N GLY A 265 -2.33 5.78 3.93
CA GLY A 265 -1.97 7.19 3.76
C GLY A 265 -1.94 7.66 2.30
N CYS A 266 -2.18 8.95 2.10
CA CYS A 266 -2.19 9.58 0.76
C CYS A 266 -0.88 9.39 -0.02
N SER A 267 0.27 9.35 0.66
CA SER A 267 1.57 9.03 0.06
C SER A 267 1.55 7.68 -0.67
N VAL A 268 1.04 6.64 0.00
CA VAL A 268 0.92 5.30 -0.58
C VAL A 268 -0.15 5.26 -1.66
N HIS A 269 -1.28 5.94 -1.46
CA HIS A 269 -2.31 6.05 -2.50
C HIS A 269 -1.77 6.65 -3.79
N MET A 270 -0.97 7.72 -3.70
CA MET A 270 -0.36 8.32 -4.89
C MET A 270 0.59 7.32 -5.57
N GLN A 271 1.43 6.60 -4.82
CA GLN A 271 2.31 5.57 -5.37
C GLN A 271 1.52 4.47 -6.11
N VAL A 272 0.46 3.95 -5.49
CA VAL A 272 -0.37 2.90 -6.09
C VAL A 272 -1.13 3.42 -7.30
N CYS A 273 -1.75 4.60 -7.21
CA CYS A 273 -2.48 5.22 -8.33
C CYS A 273 -1.59 5.47 -9.54
N GLY A 274 -0.35 5.95 -9.34
CA GLY A 274 0.60 6.16 -10.44
C GLY A 274 0.94 4.86 -11.17
N ILE A 275 1.11 3.77 -10.43
CA ILE A 275 1.39 2.44 -11.01
C ILE A 275 0.14 1.85 -11.68
N LEU A 276 -1.05 1.97 -11.08
CA LEU A 276 -2.28 1.48 -11.69
C LEU A 276 -2.63 2.26 -12.97
N ALA A 277 -2.36 3.57 -12.99
CA ALA A 277 -2.55 4.41 -14.16
C ALA A 277 -1.67 3.97 -15.35
N SER A 278 -0.41 3.60 -15.12
CA SER A 278 0.46 3.09 -16.19
C SER A 278 0.01 1.74 -16.75
N GLY A 279 -0.74 0.95 -15.96
CA GLY A 279 -1.40 -0.28 -16.40
C GLY A 279 -2.82 -0.08 -16.97
N ASN A 280 -3.30 1.15 -17.12
CA ASN A 280 -4.69 1.45 -17.48
C ASN A 280 -5.72 0.75 -16.57
N ILE A 281 -5.47 0.66 -15.27
CA ILE A 281 -6.38 0.03 -14.29
C ILE A 281 -7.12 1.14 -13.54
N LYS A 282 -8.46 1.04 -13.44
CA LYS A 282 -9.25 2.03 -12.71
C LYS A 282 -9.01 1.93 -11.20
N VAL A 283 -8.72 3.07 -10.58
CA VAL A 283 -8.44 3.18 -9.14
C VAL A 283 -9.70 3.12 -8.25
N LYS A 284 -10.89 3.08 -8.84
CA LYS A 284 -12.17 3.07 -8.10
C LYS A 284 -12.22 1.91 -7.11
N TYR A 285 -11.94 0.69 -7.56
CA TYR A 285 -12.00 -0.50 -6.71
C TYR A 285 -10.88 -0.54 -5.67
N TYR A 286 -9.72 0.04 -5.98
CA TYR A 286 -8.65 0.26 -5.02
C TYR A 286 -9.13 1.08 -3.81
N PHE A 287 -9.76 2.25 -4.05
CA PHE A 287 -10.25 3.10 -2.96
C PHE A 287 -11.42 2.49 -2.19
N ILE A 288 -12.35 1.79 -2.87
CA ILE A 288 -13.42 1.05 -2.19
C ILE A 288 -12.82 -0.02 -1.26
N GLY A 289 -11.84 -0.77 -1.75
CA GLY A 289 -11.14 -1.78 -0.95
C GLY A 289 -10.44 -1.18 0.27
N LYS A 290 -9.74 -0.07 0.10
CA LYS A 290 -9.06 0.67 1.18
C LYS A 290 -10.02 1.22 2.23
N PHE A 291 -11.14 1.76 1.80
CA PHE A 291 -12.18 2.24 2.71
C PHE A 291 -12.80 1.09 3.52
N LEU A 292 -13.14 -0.03 2.87
CA LEU A 292 -13.63 -1.21 3.58
C LEU A 292 -12.59 -1.78 4.56
N GLN A 293 -11.32 -1.80 4.16
CA GLN A 293 -10.22 -2.24 5.02
C GLN A 293 -10.08 -1.36 6.26
N SER A 294 -10.14 -0.03 6.12
CA SER A 294 -10.00 0.88 7.25
C SER A 294 -11.18 0.81 8.23
N LEU A 295 -12.34 0.34 7.80
CA LEU A 295 -13.48 0.03 8.67
C LEU A 295 -13.37 -1.35 9.33
N LEU A 296 -12.93 -2.37 8.60
CA LEU A 296 -12.86 -3.75 9.09
C LEU A 296 -11.66 -4.01 10.00
N ALA A 297 -10.48 -3.48 9.66
CA ALA A 297 -9.25 -3.67 10.42
C ALA A 297 -9.36 -3.32 11.92
N PRO A 298 -9.96 -2.18 12.33
CA PRO A 298 -10.13 -1.85 13.75
C PRO A 298 -11.03 -2.83 14.50
N LEU A 299 -12.07 -3.36 13.85
CA LEU A 299 -12.95 -4.35 14.46
C LEU A 299 -12.22 -5.68 14.69
N ILE A 300 -11.43 -6.11 13.71
CA ILE A 300 -10.59 -7.30 13.82
C ILE A 300 -9.51 -7.09 14.87
N ALA A 301 -8.87 -5.92 14.91
CA ALA A 301 -7.85 -5.59 15.89
C ALA A 301 -8.41 -5.58 17.32
N ALA A 302 -9.61 -5.03 17.53
CA ALA A 302 -10.28 -5.07 18.84
C ALA A 302 -10.58 -6.50 19.29
N ALA A 303 -11.03 -7.38 18.37
CA ALA A 303 -11.26 -8.78 18.68
C ALA A 303 -9.94 -9.54 18.98
N LEU A 304 -8.89 -9.26 18.20
CA LEU A 304 -7.58 -9.88 18.39
C LEU A 304 -6.81 -9.33 19.61
N PHE A 305 -7.18 -8.14 20.11
CA PHE A 305 -6.55 -7.53 21.26
C PHE A 305 -6.63 -8.41 22.52
N PHE A 306 -7.72 -9.17 22.68
CA PHE A 306 -7.88 -10.07 23.83
C PHE A 306 -6.92 -11.28 23.82
N PHE A 307 -6.15 -11.47 22.74
CA PHE A 307 -5.12 -12.50 22.62
C PHE A 307 -3.69 -11.96 22.78
N LEU A 308 -3.51 -10.68 23.17
CA LEU A 308 -2.21 -10.07 23.49
C LEU A 308 -1.60 -10.58 24.78
#